data_AF-A0A388RHE9-F1
#
_entry.id   AF-A0A388RHE9-F1
#
_cell.length_a   1.000
_cell.length_b   1.000
_cell.length_c   1.000
_cell.angle_alpha   90.00
_cell.angle_beta   90.00
_cell.angle_gamma   90.00
#
_symmetry.space_group_name_H-M   'P 1'
#
loop_
_entity.id
_entity.type
_entity.pdbx_description
1 polymer ?
#
loop_
_entity_poly.entity_id
_entity_poly.type
_entity_poly.pdbx_seq_one_letter_code
_entity_poly.pdbx_strand_id
1 'polypeptide(L)'
;MSLTHSTAPGDTGSAATLHQLADLAMPPPPSWAPQTIGWPILGAVLLAALAWAGWRAWRRHRANRYRREALAELARLRADAGKDVVSRAAALQAMAALLKRTALAAWPRTQVASLAGAEWAAFLQAHAGRAQDTAPLLAALVQDAEYRGDAALAQWPDTQVEAVAGACRRWIAGHHVPV
;
A
#
# COMPACT_ATOMS: atom_id res chain seq x y z
N MET A 1 -81.81 -41.80 55.98
CA MET A 1 -81.73 -42.82 54.91
C MET A 1 -81.94 -42.13 53.57
N SER A 2 -81.12 -42.49 52.59
CA SER A 2 -81.30 -42.27 51.14
C SER A 2 -80.79 -40.96 50.51
N LEU A 3 -79.48 -40.98 50.22
CA LEU A 3 -78.76 -40.56 49.00
C LEU A 3 -79.23 -39.32 48.22
N THR A 4 -78.42 -38.26 48.31
CA THR A 4 -78.30 -37.18 47.34
C THR A 4 -77.49 -37.65 46.12
N HIS A 5 -78.09 -37.70 44.94
CA HIS A 5 -77.36 -37.51 43.70
C HIS A 5 -78.22 -36.66 42.77
N SER A 6 -78.02 -35.34 42.83
CA SER A 6 -78.56 -34.41 41.83
C SER A 6 -77.65 -34.51 40.61
N THR A 7 -78.09 -35.25 39.61
CA THR A 7 -77.46 -35.32 38.30
C THR A 7 -77.72 -34.00 37.59
N ALA A 8 -76.79 -33.04 37.73
CA ALA A 8 -76.76 -31.88 36.85
C ALA A 8 -76.40 -32.37 35.43
N PRO A 9 -77.16 -32.00 34.39
CA PRO A 9 -76.89 -32.41 33.02
C PRO A 9 -75.52 -31.86 32.61
N GLY A 10 -74.71 -32.73 32.01
CA GLY A 10 -73.31 -32.45 31.70
C GLY A 10 -73.12 -31.16 30.92
N ASP A 11 -72.12 -30.39 31.37
CA ASP A 11 -71.53 -29.22 30.71
C ASP A 11 -70.95 -29.59 29.34
N THR A 12 -71.82 -29.93 28.40
CA THR A 12 -71.50 -30.11 26.97
C THR A 12 -71.14 -28.78 26.31
N GLY A 13 -71.56 -27.65 26.91
CA GLY A 13 -71.19 -26.30 26.49
C GLY A 13 -69.72 -25.94 26.76
N SER A 14 -69.17 -26.35 27.91
CA SER A 14 -67.77 -26.06 28.30
C SER A 14 -66.76 -26.88 27.49
N ALA A 15 -67.07 -28.14 27.18
CA ALA A 15 -66.23 -28.97 26.32
C ALA A 15 -66.24 -28.50 24.85
N ALA A 16 -67.40 -28.06 24.33
CA ALA A 16 -67.52 -27.54 22.97
C ALA A 16 -66.82 -26.18 22.79
N THR A 17 -66.85 -25.32 23.81
CA THR A 17 -66.15 -24.01 23.79
C THR A 17 -64.64 -24.15 23.90
N LEU A 18 -64.13 -25.13 24.66
CA LEU A 18 -62.70 -25.45 24.69
C LEU A 18 -62.21 -26.06 23.37
N HIS A 19 -63.04 -26.86 22.68
CA HIS A 19 -62.69 -27.40 21.37
C HIS A 19 -62.59 -26.30 20.28
N GLN A 20 -63.38 -25.23 20.40
CA GLN A 20 -63.29 -24.06 19.51
C GLN A 20 -62.03 -23.19 19.75
N LEU A 21 -61.40 -23.28 20.93
CA LEU A 21 -60.15 -22.57 21.24
C LEU A 21 -58.89 -23.33 20.81
N ALA A 22 -59.02 -24.62 20.50
CA ALA A 22 -57.90 -25.48 20.08
C ALA A 22 -57.48 -25.26 18.61
N ASP A 23 -58.31 -24.57 17.82
CA ASP A 23 -58.08 -24.33 16.40
C ASP A 23 -57.61 -22.88 16.11
N LEU A 24 -56.80 -22.33 17.01
CA LEU A 24 -55.95 -21.20 16.65
C LEU A 24 -54.74 -21.76 15.91
N ALA A 25 -54.89 -21.96 14.59
CA ALA A 25 -53.79 -22.25 13.69
C ALA A 25 -52.67 -21.22 13.93
N MET A 26 -51.61 -21.65 14.59
CA MET A 26 -50.48 -20.78 14.88
C MET A 26 -49.86 -20.40 13.53
N PRO A 27 -49.83 -19.10 13.16
CA PRO A 27 -49.23 -18.71 11.90
C PRO A 27 -47.77 -19.21 11.90
N PRO A 28 -47.26 -19.73 10.77
CA PRO A 28 -45.87 -20.13 10.68
C PRO A 28 -45.02 -18.96 11.16
N PRO A 29 -43.98 -19.20 12.00
CA PRO A 29 -43.19 -18.13 12.58
C PRO A 29 -42.75 -17.19 11.45
N PRO A 30 -42.95 -15.86 11.58
CA PRO A 30 -42.52 -14.94 10.56
C PRO A 30 -41.03 -15.17 10.36
N SER A 31 -40.61 -15.30 9.11
CA SER A 31 -39.19 -15.45 8.81
C SER A 31 -38.45 -14.22 9.33
N TRP A 32 -37.76 -14.36 10.47
CA TRP A 32 -36.94 -13.31 11.09
C TRP A 32 -35.69 -12.98 10.27
N ALA A 33 -35.49 -13.65 9.13
CA ALA A 33 -34.51 -13.23 8.14
C ALA A 33 -35.10 -12.00 7.42
N PRO A 34 -34.52 -10.79 7.56
CA PRO A 34 -34.87 -9.71 6.65
C PRO A 34 -34.43 -10.14 5.25
N GLN A 35 -35.35 -10.67 4.44
CA GLN A 35 -35.15 -10.96 3.02
C GLN A 35 -35.10 -9.66 2.20
N THR A 36 -34.47 -8.62 2.73
CA THR A 36 -34.21 -7.42 1.94
C THR A 36 -33.07 -7.75 0.99
N ILE A 37 -33.23 -7.36 -0.27
CA ILE A 37 -32.17 -7.35 -1.30
C ILE A 37 -30.91 -6.58 -0.81
N GLY A 38 -30.98 -5.88 0.33
CA GLY A 38 -29.87 -5.20 0.98
C GLY A 38 -28.68 -6.10 1.36
N TRP A 39 -28.88 -7.36 1.77
CA TRP A 39 -27.74 -8.25 2.09
C TRP A 39 -26.87 -8.63 0.89
N PRO A 40 -27.44 -9.09 -0.25
CA PRO A 40 -26.62 -9.33 -1.44
C PRO A 40 -26.00 -8.04 -1.98
N ILE A 41 -26.68 -6.89 -1.90
CA ILE A 41 -26.09 -5.58 -2.24
C ILE A 41 -24.90 -5.27 -1.32
N LEU A 42 -25.06 -5.44 0.00
CA LEU A 42 -24.01 -5.18 0.97
C LEU A 42 -22.82 -6.13 0.76
N GLY A 43 -23.10 -7.41 0.48
CA GLY A 43 -22.08 -8.39 0.13
C GLY A 43 -21.33 -8.02 -1.15
N ALA A 44 -22.04 -7.56 -2.18
CA ALA A 44 -21.43 -7.09 -3.43
C ALA A 44 -20.56 -5.84 -3.21
N VAL A 45 -21.03 -4.87 -2.42
CA VAL A 45 -20.25 -3.67 -2.07
C VAL A 45 -19.00 -4.05 -1.27
N LEU A 46 -19.13 -4.96 -0.30
CA LEU A 46 -18.00 -5.43 0.50
C LEU A 46 -16.96 -6.15 -0.38
N LEU A 47 -17.41 -7.04 -1.27
CA LEU A 47 -16.55 -7.72 -2.24
C LEU A 47 -15.84 -6.73 -3.17
N ALA A 48 -16.55 -5.73 -3.69
CA ALA A 48 -15.97 -4.69 -4.53
C ALA A 48 -14.92 -3.87 -3.77
N ALA A 49 -15.19 -3.51 -2.51
CA ALA A 49 -14.25 -2.81 -1.65
C ALA A 49 -12.99 -3.64 -1.38
N LEU A 50 -13.14 -4.94 -1.08
CA LEU A 50 -12.03 -5.86 -0.89
C LEU A 50 -11.20 -6.04 -2.17
N ALA A 51 -11.85 -6.21 -3.33
CA ALA A 51 -11.18 -6.31 -4.62
C ALA A 51 -10.42 -5.04 -4.95
N TRP A 52 -11.01 -3.86 -4.73
CA TRP A 52 -10.35 -2.57 -4.92
C TRP A 52 -9.16 -2.38 -3.98
N ALA A 53 -9.32 -2.70 -2.69
CA ALA A 53 -8.25 -2.65 -1.71
C ALA A 53 -7.10 -3.60 -2.06
N GLY A 54 -7.43 -4.84 -2.47
CA GLY A 54 -6.47 -5.85 -2.93
C GLY A 54 -5.73 -5.40 -4.18
N TRP A 55 -6.43 -4.86 -5.18
CA TRP A 55 -5.83 -4.31 -6.39
C TRP A 55 -4.92 -3.13 -6.08
N ARG A 56 -5.34 -2.21 -5.22
CA ARG A 56 -4.53 -1.06 -4.79
C ARG A 56 -3.30 -1.50 -4.00
N ALA A 57 -3.45 -2.48 -3.10
CA ALA A 57 -2.33 -3.09 -2.39
C ALA A 57 -1.36 -3.76 -3.36
N TRP A 58 -1.85 -4.55 -4.32
CA TRP A 58 -1.01 -5.19 -5.34
C TRP A 58 -0.28 -4.17 -6.22
N ARG A 59 -0.97 -3.11 -6.67
CA ARG A 59 -0.35 -2.00 -7.41
C ARG A 59 0.75 -1.32 -6.59
N ARG A 60 0.51 -1.11 -5.28
CA ARG A 60 1.52 -0.59 -4.35
C ARG A 60 2.69 -1.55 -4.13
N HIS A 61 2.43 -2.85 -3.98
CA HIS A 61 3.47 -3.86 -3.84
C HIS A 61 4.34 -3.96 -5.09
N ARG A 62 3.74 -3.93 -6.28
CA ARG A 62 4.47 -3.93 -7.55
C ARG A 62 5.27 -2.64 -7.72
N ALA A 63 4.70 -1.49 -7.34
CA ALA A 63 5.40 -0.20 -7.30
C ALA A 63 6.47 -0.10 -6.20
N ASN A 64 6.51 -1.03 -5.24
CA ASN A 64 7.52 -1.05 -4.19
C ASN A 64 8.62 -2.09 -4.45
N ARG A 65 8.46 -3.00 -5.42
CA ARG A 65 9.48 -4.01 -5.73
C ARG A 65 10.76 -3.34 -6.23
N TYR A 66 10.66 -2.46 -7.23
CA TYR A 66 11.83 -1.74 -7.76
C TYR A 66 12.49 -0.87 -6.68
N ARG A 67 11.70 -0.27 -5.77
CA ARG A 67 12.23 0.51 -4.64
C ARG A 67 13.03 -0.36 -3.69
N ARG A 68 12.51 -1.54 -3.34
CA ARG A 68 13.20 -2.49 -2.45
C ARG A 68 14.51 -2.98 -3.06
N GLU A 69 14.50 -3.33 -4.34
CA GLU A 69 15.69 -3.74 -5.07
C GLU A 69 16.73 -2.61 -5.09
N ALA A 70 16.30 -1.38 -5.42
CA ALA A 70 17.19 -0.22 -5.43
C ALA A 70 17.75 0.12 -4.04
N LEU A 71 16.95 0.02 -2.98
CA LEU A 71 17.42 0.25 -1.61
C LEU A 71 18.42 -0.82 -1.15
N ALA A 72 18.21 -2.08 -1.54
CA ALA A 72 19.15 -3.16 -1.26
C ALA A 72 20.47 -2.97 -2.02
N GLU A 73 20.41 -2.56 -3.29
CA GLU A 73 21.60 -2.23 -4.09
C GLU A 73 22.34 -1.03 -3.50
N LEU A 74 21.63 0.03 -3.12
CA LEU A 74 22.22 1.20 -2.47
C LEU A 74 22.96 0.84 -1.17
N ALA A 75 22.42 -0.08 -0.38
CA ALA A 75 23.07 -0.55 0.84
C ALA A 75 24.42 -1.25 0.56
N ARG A 76 24.49 -2.03 -0.53
CA ARG A 76 25.74 -2.66 -0.98
C ARG A 76 26.75 -1.62 -1.45
N LEU A 77 26.31 -0.69 -2.29
CA LEU A 77 27.17 0.39 -2.80
C LEU A 77 27.72 1.26 -1.66
N ARG A 78 26.90 1.56 -0.64
CA ARG A 78 27.36 2.29 0.54
C ARG A 78 28.46 1.54 1.28
N ALA A 79 28.33 0.22 1.44
CA ALA A 79 29.36 -0.60 2.08
C ALA A 79 30.65 -0.66 1.25
N ASP A 80 30.54 -0.75 -0.08
CA ASP A 80 31.69 -0.76 -0.98
C ASP A 80 32.43 0.58 -1.00
N ALA A 81 31.71 1.70 -0.84
CA ALA A 81 32.30 3.03 -0.84
C ALA A 81 33.28 3.29 0.33
N GLY A 82 33.18 2.50 1.40
CA GLY A 82 34.06 2.59 2.57
C GLY A 82 35.28 1.65 2.54
N LYS A 83 35.46 0.83 1.51
CA LYS A 83 36.56 -0.16 1.45
C LYS A 83 37.89 0.46 1.05
N ASP A 84 37.90 1.17 -0.08
CA ASP A 84 39.07 1.85 -0.61
C ASP A 84 38.66 3.00 -1.54
N VAL A 85 39.64 3.80 -1.95
CA VAL A 85 39.44 5.01 -2.75
C VAL A 85 38.90 4.70 -4.16
N VAL A 86 39.29 3.57 -4.75
CA VAL A 86 38.87 3.16 -6.10
C VAL A 86 37.41 2.68 -6.08
N SER A 87 37.07 1.85 -5.10
CA SER A 87 35.72 1.34 -4.82
C SER A 87 34.77 2.47 -4.45
N ARG A 88 35.26 3.53 -3.78
CA ARG A 88 34.48 4.76 -3.52
C ARG A 88 34.00 5.42 -4.79
N ALA A 89 34.90 5.69 -5.73
CA ALA A 89 34.53 6.31 -7.00
C ALA A 89 33.52 5.44 -7.77
N ALA A 90 33.80 4.14 -7.88
CA ALA A 90 32.90 3.19 -8.53
C ALA A 90 31.52 3.11 -7.84
N ALA A 91 31.49 3.14 -6.51
CA ALA A 91 30.25 3.13 -5.75
C ALA A 91 29.42 4.40 -5.95
N LEU A 92 30.05 5.59 -5.94
CA LEU A 92 29.38 6.86 -6.18
C LEU A 92 28.83 6.96 -7.61
N GLN A 93 29.59 6.49 -8.61
CA GLN A 93 29.10 6.35 -9.99
C GLN A 93 27.89 5.42 -10.06
N ALA A 94 27.98 4.26 -9.41
CA ALA A 94 26.89 3.29 -9.38
C ALA A 94 25.65 3.85 -8.66
N MET A 95 25.82 4.70 -7.63
CA MET A 95 24.72 5.40 -6.97
C MET A 95 24.04 6.41 -7.91
N ALA A 96 24.81 7.19 -8.68
CA ALA A 96 24.26 8.11 -9.68
C ALA A 96 23.49 7.35 -10.78
N ALA A 97 24.06 6.25 -11.28
CA ALA A 97 23.40 5.36 -12.24
C ALA A 97 22.15 4.69 -11.66
N LEU A 98 22.16 4.34 -10.37
CA LEU A 98 21.01 3.78 -9.66
C LEU A 98 19.86 4.78 -9.56
N LEU A 99 20.13 6.07 -9.32
CA LEU A 99 19.11 7.13 -9.37
C LEU A 99 18.47 7.23 -10.77
N LYS A 100 19.28 7.18 -11.83
CA LYS A 100 18.76 7.23 -13.20
C LYS A 100 17.93 5.99 -13.54
N ARG A 101 18.36 4.78 -13.14
CA ARG A 101 17.59 3.53 -13.29
C ARG A 101 16.28 3.56 -12.50
N THR A 102 16.29 4.08 -11.28
CA THR A 102 15.07 4.19 -10.45
C THR A 102 14.07 5.18 -11.04
N ALA A 103 14.53 6.29 -11.62
CA ALA A 103 13.64 7.18 -12.36
C ALA A 103 13.10 6.53 -13.64
N LEU A 104 13.92 5.81 -14.41
CA LEU A 104 13.42 5.09 -15.61
C LEU A 104 12.40 3.99 -15.29
N ALA A 105 12.40 3.46 -14.06
CA ALA A 105 11.39 2.50 -13.60
C ALA A 105 10.07 3.17 -13.18
N ALA A 106 10.10 4.45 -12.81
CA ALA A 106 8.95 5.19 -12.30
C ALA A 106 8.33 6.16 -13.33
N TRP A 107 9.07 6.60 -14.34
CA TRP A 107 8.60 7.51 -15.39
C TRP A 107 8.84 6.96 -16.80
N PRO A 108 8.07 7.42 -17.81
CA PRO A 108 8.30 7.05 -19.20
C PRO A 108 9.73 7.35 -19.66
N ARG A 109 10.34 6.40 -20.39
CA ARG A 109 11.72 6.54 -20.89
C ARG A 109 11.95 7.82 -21.69
N THR A 110 10.95 8.28 -22.43
CA THR A 110 11.02 9.51 -23.24
C THR A 110 11.20 10.78 -22.42
N GLN A 111 10.82 10.78 -21.14
CA GLN A 111 10.95 11.96 -20.26
C GLN A 111 12.30 12.00 -19.53
N VAL A 112 12.87 10.82 -19.21
CA VAL A 112 14.06 10.73 -18.35
C VAL A 112 15.34 10.41 -19.12
N ALA A 113 15.26 9.67 -20.23
CA ALA A 113 16.46 9.17 -20.91
C ALA A 113 17.33 10.28 -21.52
N SER A 114 16.71 11.37 -21.99
CA SER A 114 17.43 12.53 -22.54
C SER A 114 18.03 13.44 -21.48
N LEU A 115 17.61 13.34 -20.22
CA LEU A 115 18.06 14.24 -19.16
C LEU A 115 19.51 13.93 -18.77
N ALA A 116 20.32 14.97 -18.78
CA ALA A 116 21.74 14.96 -18.48
C ALA A 116 22.12 16.19 -17.66
N GLY A 117 23.18 16.09 -16.88
CA GLY A 117 23.75 17.18 -16.10
C GLY A 117 22.71 17.98 -15.32
N ALA A 118 22.61 19.27 -15.65
CA ALA A 118 21.76 20.22 -14.91
C ALA A 118 20.26 19.92 -15.05
N GLU A 119 19.82 19.46 -16.22
CA GLU A 119 18.42 19.08 -16.44
C GLU A 119 18.02 17.87 -15.60
N TRP A 120 18.95 16.92 -15.46
CA TRP A 120 18.75 15.76 -14.61
C TRP A 120 18.71 16.14 -13.12
N ALA A 121 19.60 17.02 -12.66
CA ALA A 121 19.55 17.54 -11.29
C ALA A 121 18.23 18.29 -11.00
N ALA A 122 17.76 19.12 -11.94
CA ALA A 122 16.48 19.81 -11.82
C ALA A 122 15.30 18.84 -11.76
N PHE A 123 15.33 17.75 -12.54
CA PHE A 123 14.34 16.69 -12.48
C PHE A 123 14.31 16.01 -11.10
N LEU A 124 15.47 15.67 -10.54
CA LEU A 124 15.56 15.06 -9.21
C LEU A 124 14.95 15.98 -8.14
N GLN A 125 15.22 17.28 -8.22
CA GLN A 125 14.66 18.29 -7.32
C GLN A 125 13.14 18.41 -7.47
N ALA A 126 12.63 18.49 -8.70
CA ALA A 126 11.20 18.61 -8.97
C ALA A 126 10.39 17.42 -8.44
N HIS A 127 10.99 16.22 -8.47
CA HIS A 127 10.33 14.97 -8.06
C HIS A 127 10.74 14.46 -6.68
N ALA A 128 11.50 15.25 -5.90
CA ALA A 128 12.00 14.86 -4.58
C ALA A 128 10.89 14.62 -3.54
N GLY A 129 9.69 15.19 -3.75
CA GLY A 129 8.49 14.91 -2.95
C GLY A 129 8.59 15.37 -1.50
N ARG A 130 9.10 14.52 -0.61
CA ARG A 130 9.40 14.83 0.80
C ARG A 130 10.90 14.97 1.09
N ALA A 131 11.73 14.75 0.08
CA ALA A 131 13.19 14.74 0.17
C ALA A 131 13.82 15.99 -0.48
N GLN A 132 13.11 17.13 -0.54
CA GLN A 132 13.63 18.36 -1.16
C GLN A 132 14.91 18.85 -0.50
N ASP A 133 15.09 18.61 0.81
CA ASP A 133 16.31 18.93 1.55
C ASP A 133 17.55 18.21 1.00
N THR A 134 17.35 17.09 0.29
CA THR A 134 18.44 16.27 -0.25
C THR A 134 18.83 16.64 -1.67
N ALA A 135 18.01 17.45 -2.35
CA ALA A 135 18.22 17.81 -3.76
C ALA A 135 19.60 18.43 -4.04
N PRO A 136 20.17 19.33 -3.22
CA PRO A 136 21.50 19.89 -3.47
C PRO A 136 22.61 18.83 -3.43
N LEU A 137 22.51 17.88 -2.50
CA LEU A 137 23.47 16.78 -2.37
C LEU A 137 23.41 15.82 -3.57
N LEU A 138 22.19 15.54 -4.05
CA LEU A 138 21.99 14.71 -5.24
C LEU A 138 22.47 15.42 -6.50
N ALA A 139 22.23 16.72 -6.63
CA ALA A 139 22.74 17.52 -7.73
C ALA A 139 24.27 17.46 -7.78
N ALA A 140 24.94 17.68 -6.64
CA ALA A 140 26.40 17.58 -6.55
C ALA A 140 26.92 16.19 -6.97
N LEU A 141 26.28 15.11 -6.49
CA LEU A 141 26.65 13.75 -6.89
C LEU A 141 26.59 13.56 -8.40
N VAL A 142 25.48 13.92 -9.04
CA VAL A 142 25.33 13.59 -10.46
C VAL A 142 26.17 14.51 -11.35
N GLN A 143 26.35 15.77 -10.96
CA GLN A 143 27.27 16.66 -11.65
C GLN A 143 28.71 16.15 -11.58
N ASP A 144 29.19 15.74 -10.41
CA ASP A 144 30.56 15.23 -10.25
C ASP A 144 30.74 13.88 -10.96
N ALA A 145 29.73 13.01 -10.91
CA ALA A 145 29.74 11.73 -11.61
C ALA A 145 29.80 11.89 -13.14
N GLU A 146 29.11 12.89 -13.69
CA GLU A 146 29.00 13.10 -15.14
C GLU A 146 30.15 13.95 -15.70
N TYR A 147 30.60 14.98 -14.98
CA TYR A 147 31.58 15.94 -15.48
C TYR A 147 33.00 15.80 -14.91
N ARG A 148 33.15 15.35 -13.66
CA ARG A 148 34.46 15.32 -12.98
C ARG A 148 35.08 13.92 -12.95
N GLY A 149 34.26 12.89 -13.13
CA GLY A 149 34.71 11.51 -13.26
C GLY A 149 35.28 10.92 -11.96
N ASP A 150 35.83 9.71 -12.09
CA ASP A 150 36.14 8.84 -10.95
C ASP A 150 37.23 9.42 -10.02
N ALA A 151 38.18 10.19 -10.57
CA ALA A 151 39.26 10.79 -9.79
C ALA A 151 38.76 11.85 -8.79
N ALA A 152 37.71 12.60 -9.14
CA ALA A 152 37.12 13.58 -8.24
C ALA A 152 36.27 12.90 -7.16
N LEU A 153 35.47 11.90 -7.55
CA LEU A 153 34.62 11.12 -6.64
C LEU A 153 35.45 10.33 -5.62
N ALA A 154 36.61 9.80 -6.02
CA ALA A 154 37.57 9.14 -5.15
C ALA A 154 38.00 10.01 -3.95
N GLN A 155 38.09 11.33 -4.16
CA GLN A 155 38.60 12.28 -3.17
C GLN A 155 37.52 12.81 -2.22
N TRP A 156 36.26 12.41 -2.42
CA TRP A 156 35.18 12.87 -1.55
C TRP A 156 35.39 12.41 -0.10
N PRO A 157 35.19 13.29 0.90
CA PRO A 157 35.25 12.92 2.31
C PRO A 157 34.19 11.87 2.66
N ASP A 158 34.50 10.97 3.61
CA ASP A 158 33.56 9.94 4.07
C ASP A 158 32.23 10.52 4.56
N THR A 159 32.27 11.69 5.22
CA THR A 159 31.06 12.39 5.66
C THR A 159 30.16 12.79 4.49
N GLN A 160 30.74 13.20 3.36
CA GLN A 160 30.01 13.57 2.15
C GLN A 160 29.45 12.33 1.44
N VAL A 161 30.24 11.25 1.36
CA VAL A 161 29.78 9.95 0.83
C VAL A 161 28.56 9.46 1.60
N GLU A 162 28.62 9.52 2.93
CA GLU A 162 27.52 9.05 3.78
C GLU A 162 26.28 9.95 3.73
N ALA A 163 26.48 11.26 3.63
CA ALA A 163 25.40 12.22 3.41
C ALA A 163 24.68 11.97 2.08
N VAL A 164 25.44 11.71 1.01
CA VAL A 164 24.89 11.43 -0.32
C VAL A 164 24.21 10.07 -0.38
N ALA A 165 24.78 9.01 0.20
CA ALA A 165 24.10 7.73 0.31
C ALA A 165 22.76 7.87 1.07
N GLY A 166 22.72 8.68 2.14
CA GLY A 166 21.50 9.03 2.85
C GLY A 166 20.50 9.84 2.01
N ALA A 167 20.98 10.77 1.19
CA ALA A 167 20.18 11.53 0.23
C ALA A 167 19.54 10.62 -0.82
N CYS A 168 20.31 9.71 -1.42
CA CYS A 168 19.83 8.72 -2.39
C CYS A 168 18.73 7.86 -1.78
N ARG A 169 18.94 7.37 -0.55
CA ARG A 169 17.96 6.54 0.17
C ARG A 169 16.64 7.27 0.36
N ARG A 170 16.69 8.52 0.82
CA ARG A 170 15.50 9.35 1.07
C ARG A 170 14.74 9.64 -0.22
N TRP A 171 15.45 9.94 -1.31
CA TRP A 171 14.83 10.17 -2.61
C TRP A 171 14.20 8.90 -3.18
N ILE A 172 14.90 7.74 -3.16
CA ILE A 172 14.34 6.46 -3.61
C ILE A 172 13.09 6.07 -2.81
N ALA A 173 13.08 6.33 -1.50
CA ALA A 173 11.95 6.03 -0.63
C ALA A 173 10.78 7.02 -0.79
N GLY A 174 11.06 8.29 -1.08
CA GLY A 174 10.11 9.41 -0.96
C GLY A 174 9.75 10.13 -2.26
N HIS A 175 10.35 9.77 -3.40
CA HIS A 175 10.05 10.42 -4.68
C HIS A 175 8.57 10.25 -5.04
N HIS A 176 8.00 11.33 -5.57
CA HIS A 176 6.60 11.35 -5.95
C HIS A 176 6.45 10.74 -7.35
N VAL A 177 5.73 9.62 -7.45
CA VAL A 177 5.40 9.00 -8.75
C VAL A 177 4.02 9.51 -9.17
N PRO A 178 3.87 10.11 -10.37
CA PRO A 178 2.57 10.48 -10.89
C PRO A 178 1.68 9.23 -11.00
N VAL A 179 0.50 9.27 -10.36
CA VAL A 179 -0.37 8.09 -10.09
C VAL A 179 -1.35 7.78 -11.21
#